data_AF-A0A7X4ESW1-F1
#
_entry.id   AF-A0A7X4ESW1-F1
#
_cell.length_a   1.000
_cell.length_b   1.000
_cell.length_c   1.000
_cell.angle_alpha   90.00
_cell.angle_beta   90.00
_cell.angle_gamma   90.00
#
_symmetry.space_group_name_H-M   'P 1'
#
loop_
_entity.id
_entity.type
_entity.pdbx_description
1 polymer ?
#
loop_
_entity_poly.entity_id
_entity_poly.type
_entity_poly.pdbx_seq_one_letter_code
_entity_poly.pdbx_strand_id
1 'polypeptide(L)'
;MKHANGAGPLSRAWRRPVRGGNALTRRPLQRNAGGQVDRTEFLEVLTPGRRRGDHDLTAGVSLCELCCSSASHQNGPPPMPQLASRLAAVGVALCLIAAAPAAQDAGGHLSGLVDTLARGERAYGVSTYDLSLENARSLARADIDYVYVDMEHGPMHFAALQAFLVGMIDKQAVAASGSVRQRVTPLARIPPYGRESSEWVVKQALDIGLMGLIFPSIETPEQALAAVRSMRYPQRRDSRYPEPPGLRGVGTQLATWFWGLSVADYVRHADLWPLNPEGDLVAFMMVETATGVRNVDAIAQVPGVTGILIGPADLSNSLGVPRDEPEVEAAIETIAGACRTRNVTCAITATAADMPRRIAQGFTMLGGGRAGGGLGAANDAAIRAGRAVRD
;
A
#
# COMPACT_ATOMS: atom_id res chain seq x y z
N MET A 1 14.07 -31.99 -54.28
CA MET A 1 14.78 -30.89 -54.99
C MET A 1 14.29 -29.59 -54.39
N LYS A 2 15.07 -28.95 -53.49
CA LYS A 2 15.93 -27.76 -53.77
C LYS A 2 15.13 -26.68 -54.51
N HIS A 3 14.80 -25.52 -53.94
CA HIS A 3 15.75 -24.53 -53.42
C HIS A 3 15.16 -23.62 -52.32
N ALA A 4 16.05 -23.26 -51.41
CA ALA A 4 15.93 -22.19 -50.42
C ALA A 4 16.24 -20.82 -51.01
N ASN A 5 15.76 -19.76 -50.35
CA ASN A 5 16.39 -18.46 -50.06
C ASN A 5 15.33 -17.66 -49.28
N GLY A 6 15.51 -17.10 -48.09
CA GLY A 6 16.72 -16.61 -47.42
C GLY A 6 16.50 -15.13 -47.12
N ALA A 7 16.05 -14.79 -45.91
CA ALA A 7 16.08 -13.41 -45.38
C ALA A 7 16.02 -13.42 -43.85
N GLY A 8 17.21 -13.35 -43.23
CA GLY A 8 17.42 -12.90 -41.85
C GLY A 8 17.60 -11.37 -41.78
N PRO A 9 17.89 -10.81 -40.59
CA PRO A 9 17.10 -9.73 -40.01
C PRO A 9 17.73 -8.34 -40.13
N LEU A 10 16.90 -7.29 -40.20
CA LEU A 10 17.35 -5.91 -40.03
C LEU A 10 16.99 -5.40 -38.64
N SER A 11 17.97 -5.49 -37.74
CA SER A 11 18.06 -4.67 -36.54
C SER A 11 18.04 -3.18 -36.92
N ARG A 12 17.07 -2.40 -36.42
CA ARG A 12 17.16 -0.94 -36.42
C ARG A 12 17.38 -0.42 -35.01
N ALA A 13 18.63 -0.01 -34.80
CA ALA A 13 19.09 0.78 -33.69
C ALA A 13 18.28 2.08 -33.54
N TRP A 14 17.91 2.38 -32.30
CA TRP A 14 17.38 3.67 -31.88
C TRP A 14 18.41 4.78 -32.14
N ARG A 15 18.18 5.61 -33.15
CA ARG A 15 18.94 6.85 -33.37
C ARG A 15 18.35 7.96 -32.49
N ARG A 16 19.19 8.55 -31.64
CA ARG A 16 18.94 9.82 -30.94
C ARG A 16 18.77 10.98 -31.94
N PRO A 17 17.84 11.92 -31.72
CA PRO A 17 17.96 13.26 -32.26
C PRO A 17 18.74 14.17 -31.29
N VAL A 18 19.65 14.94 -31.87
CA VAL A 18 20.48 15.96 -31.22
C VAL A 18 19.76 17.32 -31.27
N ARG A 19 19.77 18.00 -30.11
CA ARG A 19 19.71 19.45 -29.82
C ARG A 19 18.87 20.35 -30.76
N GLY A 20 17.72 20.80 -30.23
CA GLY A 20 17.14 22.12 -30.52
C GLY A 20 17.10 22.93 -29.24
N GLY A 21 17.83 24.05 -29.20
CA GLY A 21 17.89 24.95 -28.04
C GLY A 21 16.66 25.87 -27.99
N ASN A 22 16.07 26.01 -26.81
CA ASN A 22 15.17 27.11 -26.50
C ASN A 22 15.86 28.08 -25.56
N ALA A 23 16.11 29.28 -26.07
CA ALA A 23 16.57 30.43 -25.32
C ALA A 23 15.48 30.89 -24.36
N LEU A 24 15.79 30.90 -23.06
CA LEU A 24 15.02 31.61 -22.05
C LEU A 24 15.28 33.11 -22.20
N THR A 25 14.32 33.83 -22.79
CA THR A 25 14.31 35.29 -22.77
C THR A 25 13.90 35.77 -21.37
N ARG A 26 14.89 36.24 -20.61
CA ARG A 26 14.68 37.04 -19.38
C ARG A 26 14.06 38.38 -19.77
N ARG A 27 12.89 38.72 -19.21
CA ARG A 27 12.40 40.11 -19.21
C ARG A 27 13.14 40.91 -18.12
N PRO A 28 13.57 42.16 -18.37
CA PRO A 28 14.20 42.99 -17.35
C PRO A 28 13.16 43.67 -16.46
N LEU A 29 13.48 43.75 -15.17
CA LEU A 29 12.84 44.65 -14.21
C LEU A 29 13.21 46.10 -14.55
N GLN A 30 12.22 46.93 -14.87
CA GLN A 30 12.40 48.38 -14.92
C GLN A 30 12.49 48.92 -13.49
N ARG A 31 13.61 49.58 -13.19
CA ARG A 31 13.72 50.54 -12.09
C ARG A 31 13.42 51.93 -12.66
N ASN A 32 12.53 52.67 -12.01
CA ASN A 32 12.48 54.12 -12.13
C ASN A 32 13.08 54.77 -10.87
N ALA A 33 13.69 55.92 -11.14
CA ALA A 33 14.55 56.69 -10.27
C ALA A 33 13.76 57.50 -9.23
N GLY A 34 14.37 57.69 -8.06
CA GLY A 34 13.99 58.75 -7.13
C GLY A 34 13.77 58.30 -5.70
N GLY A 35 14.82 58.38 -4.88
CA GLY A 35 14.70 58.94 -3.53
C GLY A 35 14.17 58.05 -2.40
N GLN A 36 15.13 57.67 -1.55
CA GLN A 36 15.02 57.71 -0.08
C GLN A 36 14.26 56.59 0.65
N VAL A 37 14.97 56.05 1.63
CA VAL A 37 14.51 55.09 2.64
C VAL A 37 13.84 55.89 3.75
N ASP A 38 12.67 55.46 4.21
CA ASP A 38 12.16 55.87 5.51
C ASP A 38 11.76 54.65 6.35
N ARG A 39 12.25 54.68 7.60
CA ARG A 39 11.95 53.76 8.71
C ARG A 39 11.13 54.57 9.72
N THR A 40 10.49 53.89 10.67
CA THR A 40 9.61 54.44 11.73
C THR A 40 8.26 54.92 11.17
N GLU A 41 7.09 54.72 11.78
CA GLU A 41 6.70 54.50 13.17
C GLU A 41 5.20 54.10 13.15
N PHE A 42 4.72 53.25 14.07
CA PHE A 42 3.37 53.34 14.68
C PHE A 42 3.26 52.29 15.82
N LEU A 43 3.80 52.66 16.98
CA LEU A 43 3.27 52.39 18.32
C LEU A 43 2.48 53.67 18.70
N GLU A 44 1.42 53.76 19.50
CA GLU A 44 0.82 52.92 20.52
C GLU A 44 -0.52 53.53 20.99
N VAL A 45 -1.37 52.68 21.60
CA VAL A 45 -2.21 52.91 22.80
C VAL A 45 -3.35 53.95 22.77
N LEU A 46 -4.54 53.52 23.24
CA LEU A 46 -5.21 54.03 24.45
C LEU A 46 -6.42 53.16 24.87
N THR A 47 -6.25 52.40 25.97
CA THR A 47 -7.31 52.11 26.96
C THR A 47 -7.44 53.31 27.92
N PRO A 48 -8.60 53.56 28.56
CA PRO A 48 -8.76 53.11 29.96
C PRO A 48 -10.22 52.86 30.44
N GLY A 49 -10.35 52.10 31.53
CA GLY A 49 -11.60 52.02 32.31
C GLY A 49 -11.54 51.11 33.55
N ARG A 50 -11.04 51.62 34.68
CA ARG A 50 -11.15 51.04 36.04
C ARG A 50 -12.52 51.36 36.67
N ARG A 51 -12.99 50.49 37.57
CA ARG A 51 -13.59 50.90 38.86
C ARG A 51 -13.00 50.07 40.01
N ARG A 52 -12.62 50.76 41.10
CA ARG A 52 -12.29 50.28 42.46
C ARG A 52 -13.59 50.17 43.28
N GLY A 53 -13.68 49.25 44.24
CA GLY A 53 -13.45 49.41 45.69
C GLY A 53 -14.64 48.74 46.41
N ASP A 54 -14.56 48.04 47.55
CA ASP A 54 -13.88 48.36 48.79
C ASP A 54 -13.86 47.17 49.79
N HIS A 55 -12.80 47.15 50.63
CA HIS A 55 -12.73 46.88 52.09
C HIS A 55 -13.37 45.62 52.73
N ASP A 56 -12.84 44.94 53.75
CA ASP A 56 -11.61 44.97 54.58
C ASP A 56 -11.77 43.86 55.66
N LEU A 57 -10.73 43.64 56.48
CA LEU A 57 -10.68 42.96 57.81
C LEU A 57 -10.43 41.44 57.82
N THR A 58 -9.21 40.93 58.09
CA THR A 58 -8.33 40.92 59.30
C THR A 58 -8.47 39.71 60.23
N ALA A 59 -7.28 39.26 60.69
CA ALA A 59 -6.96 38.57 61.94
C ALA A 59 -7.04 37.03 62.02
N GLY A 60 -5.94 36.42 62.47
CA GLY A 60 -5.92 35.04 62.97
C GLY A 60 -4.57 34.33 63.01
N VAL A 61 -3.58 34.91 63.69
CA VAL A 61 -2.31 34.25 64.08
C VAL A 61 -2.53 33.37 65.32
N SER A 62 -1.96 32.15 65.36
CA SER A 62 -1.35 31.49 66.53
C SER A 62 -0.80 30.11 66.13
N LEU A 63 0.53 29.90 66.04
CA LEU A 63 1.44 29.46 67.11
C LEU A 63 1.04 28.15 67.80
N CYS A 64 1.78 27.07 67.53
CA CYS A 64 2.49 26.35 68.58
C CYS A 64 3.67 25.54 68.00
N GLU A 65 4.78 25.65 68.72
CA GLU A 65 6.13 25.23 68.40
C GLU A 65 6.53 24.12 69.40
N LEU A 66 7.61 23.38 69.08
CA LEU A 66 8.50 22.66 70.02
C LEU A 66 8.02 21.35 70.68
N CYS A 67 8.73 20.27 70.34
CA CYS A 67 9.65 19.65 71.30
C CYS A 67 10.70 18.76 70.60
N CYS A 68 11.94 19.26 70.55
CA CYS A 68 13.14 18.43 70.48
C CYS A 68 13.47 17.95 71.89
N SER A 69 13.89 16.69 72.06
CA SER A 69 14.91 16.36 73.06
C SER A 69 15.70 15.12 72.68
N SER A 70 17.00 15.30 72.73
CA SER A 70 18.10 14.34 72.53
C SER A 70 18.37 13.50 73.77
N ALA A 71 18.81 12.25 73.60
CA ALA A 71 19.72 11.60 74.54
C ALA A 71 20.56 10.51 73.86
N SER A 72 21.87 10.73 73.87
CA SER A 72 22.96 9.83 73.53
C SER A 72 23.29 8.89 74.70
N HIS A 73 23.59 7.61 74.44
CA HIS A 73 24.79 6.90 74.95
C HIS A 73 24.86 5.44 74.48
N GLN A 74 25.92 5.16 73.69
CA GLN A 74 26.84 4.01 73.69
C GLN A 74 26.34 2.59 74.06
N ASN A 75 26.57 1.62 73.16
CA ASN A 75 27.46 0.46 73.39
C ASN A 75 27.58 -0.41 72.12
N GLY A 76 28.79 -0.96 71.90
CA GLY A 76 29.29 -1.54 70.65
C GLY A 76 28.71 -2.90 70.20
N PRO A 77 29.24 -3.46 69.09
CA PRO A 77 28.63 -4.60 68.42
C PRO A 77 29.00 -5.95 69.05
N PRO A 78 28.07 -6.92 69.16
CA PRO A 78 28.41 -8.30 69.50
C PRO A 78 28.87 -9.10 68.26
N PRO A 79 29.63 -10.20 68.46
CA PRO A 79 30.42 -10.86 67.41
C PRO A 79 29.61 -11.84 66.54
N MET A 80 30.14 -12.09 65.34
CA MET A 80 29.69 -13.15 64.43
C MET A 80 29.93 -14.55 65.01
N PRO A 81 29.01 -15.52 64.80
CA PRO A 81 29.36 -16.92 64.74
C PRO A 81 29.58 -17.36 63.28
N GLN A 82 30.78 -17.85 63.00
CA GLN A 82 31.04 -18.73 61.87
C GLN A 82 30.33 -20.06 62.11
N LEU A 83 29.53 -20.55 61.16
CA LEU A 83 29.41 -22.00 60.93
C LEU A 83 28.74 -22.34 59.58
N ALA A 84 29.40 -23.27 58.89
CA ALA A 84 28.84 -24.31 58.03
C ALA A 84 28.24 -23.93 56.66
N SER A 85 29.11 -23.96 55.66
CA SER A 85 29.04 -24.91 54.54
C SER A 85 27.63 -25.32 54.08
N ARG A 86 27.07 -24.56 53.13
CA ARG A 86 26.08 -25.10 52.19
C ARG A 86 26.67 -25.00 50.78
N LEU A 87 27.06 -26.15 50.25
CA LEU A 87 27.31 -26.37 48.83
C LEU A 87 26.02 -26.04 48.07
N ALA A 88 25.91 -24.81 47.59
CA ALA A 88 24.99 -24.48 46.51
C ALA A 88 25.69 -24.90 45.22
N ALA A 89 25.35 -26.07 44.71
CA ALA A 89 25.63 -26.44 43.34
C ALA A 89 24.92 -25.40 42.44
N VAL A 90 25.67 -24.39 41.99
CA VAL A 90 25.24 -23.52 40.90
C VAL A 90 25.25 -24.39 39.66
N GLY A 91 24.12 -25.03 39.40
CA GLY A 91 23.85 -25.63 38.10
C GLY A 91 23.95 -24.53 37.08
N VAL A 92 24.99 -24.58 36.24
CA VAL A 92 25.04 -23.81 35.01
C VAL A 92 23.90 -24.35 34.15
N ALA A 93 22.72 -23.74 34.28
CA ALA A 93 21.70 -23.83 33.27
C ALA A 93 22.34 -23.24 32.02
N LEU A 94 22.81 -24.11 31.12
CA LEU A 94 22.97 -23.74 29.72
C LEU A 94 21.58 -23.29 29.27
N CYS A 95 21.31 -21.99 29.40
CA CYS A 95 20.32 -21.35 28.56
C CYS A 95 20.86 -21.53 27.14
N LEU A 96 20.45 -22.63 26.50
CA LEU A 96 20.22 -22.63 25.08
C LEU A 96 19.24 -21.48 24.87
N ILE A 97 19.79 -20.29 24.62
CA ILE A 97 19.09 -19.29 23.83
C ILE A 97 18.93 -20.03 22.50
N ALA A 98 17.84 -20.81 22.39
CA ALA A 98 17.25 -21.03 21.10
C ALA A 98 17.07 -19.62 20.58
N ALA A 99 17.94 -19.20 19.67
CA ALA A 99 17.65 -18.08 18.82
C ALA A 99 16.26 -18.43 18.29
N ALA A 100 15.24 -17.74 18.79
CA ALA A 100 13.94 -17.81 18.15
C ALA A 100 14.28 -17.54 16.69
N PRO A 101 13.88 -18.43 15.75
CA PRO A 101 14.07 -18.08 14.35
C PRO A 101 13.48 -16.69 14.22
N ALA A 102 14.27 -15.74 13.71
CA ALA A 102 13.68 -14.49 13.25
C ALA A 102 12.45 -14.90 12.45
N ALA A 103 11.29 -14.27 12.70
CA ALA A 103 10.01 -14.61 12.09
C ALA A 103 10.00 -14.33 10.57
N GLN A 104 11.04 -14.78 9.89
CA GLN A 104 11.48 -14.46 8.55
C GLN A 104 11.64 -15.78 7.80
N ASP A 105 10.91 -15.88 6.69
CA ASP A 105 10.87 -16.98 5.74
C ASP A 105 10.23 -18.29 6.19
N ALA A 106 8.90 -18.25 6.33
CA ALA A 106 8.12 -19.35 5.77
C ALA A 106 8.17 -19.18 4.24
N GLY A 107 8.90 -20.05 3.52
CA GLY A 107 9.12 -19.92 2.08
C GLY A 107 7.84 -19.62 1.30
N GLY A 108 7.93 -18.65 0.38
CA GLY A 108 6.80 -18.16 -0.41
C GLY A 108 6.80 -16.63 -0.52
N HIS A 109 5.75 -16.09 -1.12
CA HIS A 109 5.54 -14.65 -1.24
C HIS A 109 5.02 -14.04 0.08
N LEU A 110 5.44 -12.81 0.39
CA LEU A 110 4.91 -12.07 1.54
C LEU A 110 3.46 -11.63 1.30
N SER A 111 3.13 -11.26 0.06
CA SER A 111 1.77 -10.96 -0.37
C SER A 111 1.00 -12.25 -0.57
N GLY A 112 -0.06 -12.45 0.22
CA GLY A 112 -0.89 -13.63 0.07
C GLY A 112 -1.61 -13.73 -1.27
N LEU A 113 -2.00 -12.59 -1.83
CA LEU A 113 -2.52 -12.50 -3.20
C LEU A 113 -1.50 -12.99 -4.24
N VAL A 114 -0.23 -12.57 -4.13
CA VAL A 114 0.80 -12.99 -5.09
C VAL A 114 1.05 -14.50 -4.96
N ASP A 115 1.15 -15.01 -3.74
CA ASP A 115 1.30 -16.45 -3.48
C ASP A 115 0.17 -17.27 -4.13
N THR A 116 -1.09 -16.88 -3.91
CA THR A 116 -2.27 -17.53 -4.51
C THR A 116 -2.19 -17.50 -6.05
N LEU A 117 -1.96 -16.32 -6.64
CA LEU A 117 -1.94 -16.17 -8.09
C LEU A 117 -0.74 -16.89 -8.74
N ALA A 118 0.43 -16.91 -8.08
CA ALA A 118 1.61 -17.61 -8.57
C ALA A 118 1.44 -19.13 -8.61
N ARG A 119 0.57 -19.69 -7.78
CA ARG A 119 0.16 -21.11 -7.83
C ARG A 119 -0.90 -21.40 -8.90
N GLY A 120 -1.37 -20.39 -9.62
CA GLY A 120 -2.47 -20.51 -10.58
C GLY A 120 -3.85 -20.64 -9.92
N GLU A 121 -3.94 -20.36 -8.61
CA GLU A 121 -5.20 -20.40 -7.88
C GLU A 121 -5.99 -19.10 -8.05
N ARG A 122 -7.29 -19.16 -7.71
CA ARG A 122 -8.19 -18.01 -7.77
C ARG A 122 -8.14 -17.23 -6.46
N ALA A 123 -8.01 -15.91 -6.56
CA ALA A 123 -8.07 -15.00 -5.43
C ALA A 123 -9.43 -14.31 -5.35
N TYR A 124 -10.01 -14.26 -4.16
CA TYR A 124 -11.30 -13.64 -3.90
C TYR A 124 -11.15 -12.46 -2.96
N GLY A 125 -11.88 -11.38 -3.20
CA GLY A 125 -11.76 -10.18 -2.38
C GLY A 125 -12.94 -9.25 -2.46
N VAL A 126 -12.79 -8.07 -1.85
CA VAL A 126 -13.81 -7.02 -1.82
C VAL A 126 -13.18 -5.65 -1.98
N SER A 127 -14.00 -4.68 -2.39
CA SER A 127 -13.67 -3.27 -2.29
C SER A 127 -14.20 -2.67 -1.00
N THR A 128 -13.64 -1.55 -0.54
CA THR A 128 -14.23 -0.81 0.59
C THR A 128 -13.97 0.69 0.50
N TYR A 129 -14.91 1.48 1.04
CA TYR A 129 -14.76 2.90 1.35
C TYR A 129 -14.62 3.14 2.85
N ASP A 130 -14.93 2.14 3.65
CA ASP A 130 -14.98 2.24 5.10
C ASP A 130 -13.57 2.04 5.66
N LEU A 131 -12.91 3.16 5.95
CA LEU A 131 -11.57 3.20 6.51
C LEU A 131 -11.56 3.07 8.03
N SER A 132 -12.68 2.69 8.67
CA SER A 132 -12.72 2.48 10.11
C SER A 132 -11.83 1.32 10.54
N LEU A 133 -11.28 1.44 11.76
CA LEU A 133 -10.52 0.37 12.40
C LEU A 133 -11.38 -0.89 12.61
N GLU A 134 -12.68 -0.72 12.82
CA GLU A 134 -13.63 -1.84 12.97
C GLU A 134 -13.73 -2.64 11.67
N ASN A 135 -13.96 -1.98 10.53
CA ASN A 135 -13.99 -2.63 9.23
C ASN A 135 -12.65 -3.30 8.90
N ALA A 136 -11.53 -2.61 9.14
CA ALA A 136 -10.19 -3.15 8.91
C ALA A 136 -9.97 -4.49 9.66
N ARG A 137 -10.23 -4.52 10.97
CA ARG A 137 -10.01 -5.71 11.79
C ARG A 137 -10.96 -6.86 11.43
N SER A 138 -12.19 -6.53 11.03
CA SER A 138 -13.16 -7.51 10.54
C SER A 138 -12.71 -8.13 9.21
N LEU A 139 -12.31 -7.31 8.23
CA LEU A 139 -11.85 -7.79 6.93
C LEU A 139 -10.52 -8.55 7.03
N ALA A 140 -9.61 -8.15 7.92
CA ALA A 140 -8.36 -8.86 8.20
C ALA A 140 -8.57 -10.32 8.61
N ARG A 141 -9.77 -10.70 9.06
CA ARG A 141 -10.17 -12.06 9.49
C ARG A 141 -11.22 -12.73 8.61
N ALA A 142 -11.77 -12.04 7.61
CA ALA A 142 -12.76 -12.57 6.68
C ALA A 142 -12.16 -13.55 5.66
N ASP A 143 -12.91 -14.53 5.14
CA ASP A 143 -12.40 -15.53 4.18
C ASP A 143 -12.14 -15.00 2.75
N ILE A 144 -11.27 -13.99 2.65
CA ILE A 144 -10.83 -13.30 1.44
C ILE A 144 -9.31 -13.28 1.37
N ASP A 145 -8.80 -13.17 0.14
CA ASP A 145 -7.38 -13.14 -0.20
C ASP A 145 -6.86 -11.69 -0.30
N TYR A 146 -7.73 -10.76 -0.71
CA TYR A 146 -7.40 -9.34 -0.83
C TYR A 146 -8.56 -8.42 -0.46
N VAL A 147 -8.21 -7.19 -0.10
CA VAL A 147 -9.13 -6.05 -0.05
C VAL A 147 -8.50 -4.91 -0.82
N TYR A 148 -9.27 -4.17 -1.61
CA TYR A 148 -8.81 -2.88 -2.12
C TYR A 148 -9.63 -1.73 -1.55
N VAL A 149 -8.93 -0.73 -1.02
CA VAL A 149 -9.54 0.55 -0.66
C VAL A 149 -9.75 1.34 -1.95
N ASP A 150 -10.97 1.78 -2.18
CA ASP A 150 -11.30 2.54 -3.37
C ASP A 150 -11.28 4.04 -3.06
N MET A 151 -10.22 4.71 -3.52
CA MET A 151 -10.00 6.15 -3.36
C MET A 151 -10.30 6.94 -4.63
N GLU A 152 -10.79 6.29 -5.69
CA GLU A 152 -11.26 6.97 -6.90
C GLU A 152 -12.67 7.53 -6.69
N HIS A 153 -13.55 6.68 -6.15
CA HIS A 153 -14.94 7.05 -5.85
C HIS A 153 -15.21 7.19 -4.35
N GLY A 154 -14.23 6.88 -3.51
CA GLY A 154 -14.19 7.24 -2.10
C GLY A 154 -13.24 8.41 -1.84
N PRO A 155 -13.23 9.00 -0.63
CA PRO A 155 -12.29 10.06 -0.30
C PRO A 155 -10.83 9.58 -0.35
N MET A 156 -9.97 10.32 -1.05
CA MET A 156 -8.52 10.12 -0.99
C MET A 156 -7.98 10.64 0.35
N HIS A 157 -7.80 9.73 1.31
CA HIS A 157 -7.43 10.09 2.67
C HIS A 157 -6.31 9.20 3.22
N PHE A 158 -5.05 9.54 2.89
CA PHE A 158 -3.88 8.73 3.27
C PHE A 158 -3.73 8.47 4.77
N ALA A 159 -4.06 9.43 5.65
CA ALA A 159 -3.98 9.20 7.09
C ALA A 159 -5.00 8.16 7.61
N ALA A 160 -6.22 8.14 7.06
CA ALA A 160 -7.24 7.16 7.40
C ALA A 160 -6.90 5.79 6.79
N LEU A 161 -6.36 5.79 5.56
CA LEU A 161 -5.84 4.57 4.92
C LEU A 161 -4.69 3.96 5.74
N GLN A 162 -3.76 4.77 6.25
CA GLN A 162 -2.69 4.28 7.11
C GLN A 162 -3.26 3.66 8.41
N ALA A 163 -4.25 4.29 9.04
CA ALA A 163 -4.94 3.72 10.21
C ALA A 163 -5.67 2.41 9.88
N PHE A 164 -6.33 2.34 8.72
CA PHE A 164 -6.94 1.12 8.20
C PHE A 164 -5.91 0.00 8.03
N LEU A 165 -4.74 0.28 7.42
CA LEU A 165 -3.66 -0.70 7.27
C LEU A 165 -3.19 -1.24 8.62
N VAL A 166 -2.99 -0.38 9.63
CA VAL A 166 -2.67 -0.84 10.99
C VAL A 166 -3.73 -1.80 11.53
N GLY A 167 -5.01 -1.54 11.25
CA GLY A 167 -6.13 -2.42 11.58
C GLY A 167 -6.12 -3.77 10.86
N MET A 168 -5.46 -3.87 9.70
CA MET A 168 -5.32 -5.10 8.94
C MET A 168 -4.29 -6.08 9.55
N ILE A 169 -3.52 -5.66 10.56
CA ILE A 169 -2.51 -6.50 11.21
C ILE A 169 -3.18 -7.46 12.21
N ASP A 170 -3.35 -8.73 11.81
CA ASP A 170 -3.80 -9.79 12.71
C ASP A 170 -2.62 -10.48 13.40
N LYS A 171 -2.28 -10.01 14.60
CA LYS A 171 -1.18 -10.56 15.41
C LYS A 171 -1.37 -12.04 15.76
N GLN A 172 -2.61 -12.51 15.88
CA GLN A 172 -2.89 -13.92 16.16
C GLN A 172 -2.53 -14.79 14.96
N ALA A 173 -2.89 -14.34 13.75
CA ALA A 173 -2.53 -15.04 12.51
C ALA A 173 -1.00 -15.06 12.29
N VAL A 174 -0.32 -13.92 12.52
CA VAL A 174 1.16 -13.83 12.44
C VAL A 174 1.83 -14.79 13.42
N ALA A 175 1.38 -14.83 14.67
CA ALA A 175 1.94 -15.73 15.68
C ALA A 175 1.69 -17.21 15.34
N ALA A 176 0.52 -17.55 14.78
CA ALA A 176 0.18 -18.91 14.41
C ALA A 176 0.90 -19.40 13.15
N SER A 177 1.13 -18.52 12.16
CA SER A 177 1.83 -18.86 10.93
C SER A 177 3.36 -18.87 11.08
N GLY A 178 3.89 -18.18 12.10
CA GLY A 178 5.33 -17.95 12.24
C GLY A 178 5.90 -16.99 11.18
N SER A 179 5.05 -16.25 10.47
CA SER A 179 5.41 -15.35 9.37
C SER A 179 4.79 -13.98 9.57
N VAL A 180 5.53 -12.92 9.21
CA VAL A 180 5.05 -11.53 9.20
C VAL A 180 3.99 -11.26 8.12
N ARG A 181 3.70 -12.24 7.24
CA ARG A 181 2.68 -12.16 6.20
C ARG A 181 1.29 -11.86 6.77
N GLN A 182 0.66 -10.84 6.19
CA GLN A 182 -0.74 -10.50 6.39
C GLN A 182 -1.61 -11.54 5.68
N ARG A 183 -2.69 -11.97 6.34
CA ARG A 183 -3.61 -12.97 5.78
C ARG A 183 -4.37 -12.43 4.56
N VAL A 184 -4.72 -11.15 4.58
CA VAL A 184 -5.43 -10.44 3.50
C VAL A 184 -4.50 -9.38 2.94
N THR A 185 -4.21 -9.44 1.64
CA THR A 185 -3.35 -8.46 0.97
C THR A 185 -4.10 -7.12 0.82
N PRO A 186 -3.58 -6.00 1.36
CA PRO A 186 -4.20 -4.70 1.20
C PRO A 186 -3.72 -4.01 -0.09
N LEU A 187 -4.68 -3.60 -0.91
CA LEU A 187 -4.49 -2.86 -2.15
C LEU A 187 -5.24 -1.51 -2.09
N ALA A 188 -5.02 -0.66 -3.08
CA ALA A 188 -5.91 0.48 -3.31
C ALA A 188 -6.13 0.76 -4.80
N ARG A 189 -7.35 1.22 -5.13
CA ARG A 189 -7.62 1.92 -6.38
C ARG A 189 -7.34 3.41 -6.17
N ILE A 190 -6.42 3.95 -6.94
CA ILE A 190 -6.01 5.35 -6.82
C ILE A 190 -6.88 6.25 -7.72
N PRO A 191 -7.08 7.53 -7.37
CA PRO A 191 -7.92 8.42 -8.17
C PRO A 191 -7.39 8.82 -9.54
N PRO A 192 -6.08 9.08 -9.76
CA PRO A 192 -5.62 9.56 -11.06
C PRO A 192 -5.86 8.55 -12.17
N TYR A 193 -6.46 9.00 -13.26
CA TYR A 193 -6.71 8.19 -14.45
C TYR A 193 -5.41 7.94 -15.22
N GLY A 194 -5.42 6.94 -16.10
CA GLY A 194 -4.25 6.59 -16.93
C GLY A 194 -3.61 7.76 -17.70
N ARG A 195 -4.39 8.79 -18.05
CA ARG A 195 -3.93 9.99 -18.76
C ARG A 195 -3.21 11.02 -17.87
N GLU A 196 -3.21 10.82 -16.56
CA GLU A 196 -2.64 11.74 -15.57
C GLU A 196 -1.34 11.17 -14.98
N SER A 197 -0.51 12.03 -14.38
CA SER A 197 0.68 11.54 -13.67
C SER A 197 0.29 11.02 -12.28
N SER A 198 0.43 9.71 -12.08
CA SER A 198 0.13 9.04 -10.81
C SER A 198 1.33 8.98 -9.85
N GLU A 199 2.52 9.45 -10.23
CA GLU A 199 3.76 9.24 -9.45
C GLU A 199 3.67 9.73 -8.00
N TRP A 200 3.02 10.88 -7.78
CA TRP A 200 2.93 11.47 -6.45
C TRP A 200 2.00 10.67 -5.52
N VAL A 201 0.86 10.17 -6.04
CA VAL A 201 -0.12 9.40 -5.28
C VAL A 201 0.39 7.97 -5.05
N VAL A 202 1.07 7.39 -6.05
CA VAL A 202 1.66 6.05 -5.98
C VAL A 202 2.72 6.00 -4.90
N LYS A 203 3.61 7.01 -4.82
CA LYS A 203 4.61 7.06 -3.74
C LYS A 203 3.94 7.08 -2.36
N GLN A 204 2.94 7.94 -2.16
CA GLN A 204 2.23 8.08 -0.89
C GLN A 204 1.54 6.77 -0.49
N ALA A 205 0.89 6.12 -1.46
CA ALA A 205 0.18 4.85 -1.26
C ALA A 205 1.13 3.71 -0.87
N LEU A 206 2.26 3.57 -1.56
CA LEU A 206 3.20 2.50 -1.30
C LEU A 206 4.10 2.77 -0.08
N ASP A 207 4.38 4.03 0.26
CA ASP A 207 5.22 4.39 1.42
C ASP A 207 4.53 4.08 2.76
N ILE A 208 3.19 4.05 2.81
CA ILE A 208 2.43 3.61 3.99
C ILE A 208 2.25 2.09 4.07
N GLY A 209 2.71 1.33 3.07
CA GLY A 209 2.77 -0.14 3.13
C GLY A 209 1.73 -0.89 2.29
N LEU A 210 1.01 -0.25 1.37
CA LEU A 210 0.17 -1.00 0.41
C LEU A 210 0.99 -1.98 -0.42
N MET A 211 0.40 -3.13 -0.74
CA MET A 211 1.04 -4.21 -1.49
C MET A 211 0.64 -4.24 -2.96
N GLY A 212 -0.11 -3.24 -3.42
CA GLY A 212 -0.42 -3.10 -4.83
C GLY A 212 -1.48 -2.06 -5.10
N LEU A 213 -1.58 -1.68 -6.37
CA LEU A 213 -2.43 -0.59 -6.82
C LEU A 213 -3.24 -0.99 -8.06
N ILE A 214 -4.45 -0.46 -8.11
CA ILE A 214 -5.34 -0.50 -9.28
C ILE A 214 -5.33 0.90 -9.90
N PHE A 215 -5.00 0.98 -11.18
CA PHE A 215 -4.95 2.22 -11.95
C PHE A 215 -6.21 2.32 -12.82
N PRO A 216 -7.12 3.27 -12.55
CA PRO A 216 -8.36 3.40 -13.31
C PRO A 216 -8.13 3.92 -14.73
N SER A 217 -9.06 3.59 -15.62
CA SER A 217 -9.16 4.14 -16.97
C SER A 217 -7.84 4.11 -17.75
N ILE A 218 -7.20 2.94 -17.82
CA ILE A 218 -6.02 2.69 -18.64
C ILE A 218 -6.45 2.35 -20.07
N GLU A 219 -5.98 3.15 -21.02
CA GLU A 219 -6.38 3.08 -22.42
C GLU A 219 -5.23 2.72 -23.36
N THR A 220 -3.96 2.90 -22.96
CA THR A 220 -2.80 2.64 -23.82
C THR A 220 -1.65 1.93 -23.07
N PRO A 221 -0.77 1.19 -23.78
CA PRO A 221 0.40 0.56 -23.17
C PRO A 221 1.39 1.57 -22.56
N GLU A 222 1.46 2.81 -23.06
CA GLU A 222 2.30 3.86 -22.49
C GLU A 222 1.83 4.28 -21.11
N GLN A 223 0.50 4.36 -20.91
CA GLN A 223 -0.09 4.66 -19.60
C GLN A 223 0.17 3.52 -18.61
N ALA A 224 0.03 2.27 -19.06
CA ALA A 224 0.39 1.10 -18.25
C ALA A 224 1.89 1.06 -17.89
N LEU A 225 2.77 1.40 -18.83
CA LEU A 225 4.20 1.51 -18.58
C LEU A 225 4.51 2.62 -17.58
N ALA A 226 3.82 3.77 -17.66
CA ALA A 226 3.96 4.84 -16.68
C ALA A 226 3.54 4.38 -15.27
N ALA A 227 2.42 3.66 -15.16
CA ALA A 227 1.96 3.05 -13.91
C ALA A 227 3.00 2.09 -13.32
N VAL A 228 3.50 1.14 -14.11
CA VAL A 228 4.57 0.21 -13.71
C VAL A 228 5.79 0.96 -13.19
N ARG A 229 6.32 1.92 -13.99
CA ARG A 229 7.53 2.66 -13.61
C ARG A 229 7.34 3.48 -12.35
N SER A 230 6.14 4.00 -12.09
CA SER A 230 5.84 4.77 -10.88
C SER A 230 5.89 3.94 -9.59
N MET A 231 5.66 2.62 -9.67
CA MET A 231 5.69 1.73 -8.51
C MET A 231 7.08 1.19 -8.18
N ARG A 232 7.95 1.08 -9.19
CA ARG A 232 9.30 0.51 -9.04
C ARG A 232 10.29 1.57 -8.55
N TYR A 233 11.19 1.19 -7.66
CA TYR A 233 12.40 1.99 -7.38
C TYR A 233 13.34 2.00 -8.59
N PRO A 234 14.19 3.04 -8.77
CA PRO A 234 15.25 3.01 -9.75
C PRO A 234 16.19 1.81 -9.55
N GLN A 235 16.39 1.04 -10.61
CA GLN A 235 17.11 -0.22 -10.59
C GLN A 235 18.60 0.05 -10.43
N ARG A 236 19.24 -0.77 -9.60
CA ARG A 236 20.70 -0.76 -9.46
C ARG A 236 21.35 -1.31 -10.74
N ARG A 237 22.61 -0.95 -10.97
CA ARG A 237 23.39 -1.43 -12.15
C ARG A 237 23.52 -2.95 -12.20
N ASP A 238 23.45 -3.62 -11.06
CA ASP A 238 23.52 -5.07 -10.86
C ASP A 238 22.15 -5.74 -10.71
N SER A 239 21.05 -5.01 -10.97
CA SER A 239 19.69 -5.58 -10.90
C SER A 239 19.52 -6.71 -11.91
N ARG A 240 18.93 -7.83 -11.48
CA ARG A 240 18.50 -8.94 -12.35
C ARG A 240 17.36 -8.53 -13.30
N TYR A 241 16.57 -7.52 -12.92
CA TYR A 241 15.40 -7.04 -13.65
C TYR A 241 15.53 -5.53 -13.91
N PRO A 242 16.46 -5.09 -14.79
CA PRO A 242 16.81 -3.68 -14.96
C PRO A 242 15.73 -2.85 -15.67
N GLU A 243 14.89 -3.49 -16.49
CA GLU A 243 13.89 -2.83 -17.33
C GLU A 243 12.47 -3.28 -16.93
N PRO A 244 11.44 -2.40 -17.04
CA PRO A 244 11.56 -0.97 -17.27
C PRO A 244 12.03 -0.20 -16.02
N PRO A 245 12.87 0.85 -16.14
CA PRO A 245 13.43 1.53 -14.99
C PRO A 245 12.35 2.26 -14.19
N GLY A 246 12.36 2.02 -12.88
CA GLY A 246 11.50 2.66 -11.92
C GLY A 246 11.79 4.13 -11.68
N LEU A 247 10.76 4.84 -11.20
CA LEU A 247 10.75 6.27 -10.93
C LEU A 247 10.36 6.59 -9.47
N ARG A 248 10.02 5.56 -8.67
CA ARG A 248 9.59 5.75 -7.28
C ARG A 248 10.73 6.32 -6.43
N GLY A 249 10.47 7.42 -5.73
CA GLY A 249 11.38 7.96 -4.72
C GLY A 249 11.44 7.07 -3.48
N VAL A 250 12.61 7.00 -2.83
CA VAL A 250 12.82 6.12 -1.66
C VAL A 250 12.31 6.78 -0.37
N GLY A 251 11.38 6.10 0.31
CA GLY A 251 10.74 6.54 1.56
C GLY A 251 10.22 5.36 2.39
N THR A 252 11.07 4.36 2.66
CA THR A 252 10.64 3.01 3.09
C THR A 252 10.18 2.88 4.54
N GLN A 253 10.37 3.89 5.40
CA GLN A 253 10.25 3.78 6.87
C GLN A 253 8.93 3.14 7.32
N LEU A 254 7.78 3.71 6.91
CA LEU A 254 6.47 3.21 7.33
C LEU A 254 6.12 1.86 6.68
N ALA A 255 6.43 1.70 5.39
CA ALA A 255 6.22 0.43 4.69
C ALA A 255 7.01 -0.71 5.31
N THR A 256 8.30 -0.52 5.65
CA THR A 256 9.12 -1.53 6.32
C THR A 256 8.56 -1.92 7.69
N TRP A 257 8.03 -0.95 8.44
CA TRP A 257 7.36 -1.20 9.71
C TRP A 257 6.07 -2.02 9.52
N PHE A 258 5.25 -1.68 8.53
CA PHE A 258 4.02 -2.41 8.23
C PHE A 258 4.28 -3.83 7.73
N TRP A 259 5.30 -4.02 6.90
CA TRP A 259 5.68 -5.31 6.33
C TRP A 259 6.47 -6.18 7.32
N GLY A 260 6.95 -5.60 8.43
CA GLY A 260 7.76 -6.31 9.41
C GLY A 260 9.13 -6.72 8.88
N LEU A 261 9.70 -5.96 7.94
CA LEU A 261 10.94 -6.31 7.23
C LEU A 261 12.09 -5.33 7.53
N SER A 262 13.32 -5.82 7.36
CA SER A 262 14.48 -4.93 7.22
C SER A 262 14.36 -4.10 5.93
N VAL A 263 15.08 -2.97 5.85
CA VAL A 263 15.09 -2.16 4.61
C VAL A 263 15.59 -2.97 3.40
N ALA A 264 16.61 -3.82 3.61
CA ALA A 264 17.17 -4.64 2.54
C ALA A 264 16.17 -5.69 2.04
N ASP A 265 15.48 -6.37 2.96
CA ASP A 265 14.43 -7.33 2.60
C ASP A 265 13.25 -6.62 1.93
N TYR A 266 12.80 -5.49 2.49
CA TYR A 266 11.71 -4.72 1.88
C TYR A 266 12.04 -4.31 0.46
N VAL A 267 13.23 -3.81 0.15
CA VAL A 267 13.59 -3.42 -1.23
C VAL A 267 13.59 -4.60 -2.19
N ARG A 268 13.93 -5.81 -1.73
CA ARG A 268 13.85 -7.05 -2.54
C ARG A 268 12.40 -7.41 -2.87
N HIS A 269 11.51 -7.35 -1.87
CA HIS A 269 10.09 -7.68 -2.02
C HIS A 269 9.26 -6.54 -2.66
N ALA A 270 9.67 -5.28 -2.51
CA ALA A 270 8.97 -4.09 -3.01
C ALA A 270 9.24 -3.81 -4.51
N ASP A 271 9.20 -4.85 -5.33
CA ASP A 271 9.17 -4.78 -6.79
C ASP A 271 7.94 -5.54 -7.32
N LEU A 272 7.61 -5.33 -8.59
CA LEU A 272 6.38 -5.85 -9.20
C LEU A 272 6.47 -7.33 -9.56
N TRP A 273 5.50 -8.11 -9.11
CA TRP A 273 5.24 -9.46 -9.62
C TRP A 273 4.28 -9.40 -10.84
N PRO A 274 4.47 -10.21 -11.89
CA PRO A 274 5.44 -11.31 -12.05
C PRO A 274 6.80 -10.88 -12.65
N LEU A 275 7.04 -9.59 -12.86
CA LEU A 275 8.28 -9.10 -13.48
C LEU A 275 9.53 -9.48 -12.67
N ASN A 276 9.48 -9.26 -11.36
CA ASN A 276 10.39 -9.85 -10.39
C ASN A 276 9.66 -11.03 -9.72
N PRO A 277 10.09 -12.29 -9.94
CA PRO A 277 9.54 -13.47 -9.27
C PRO A 277 9.69 -13.46 -7.74
N GLU A 278 10.57 -12.64 -7.18
CA GLU A 278 10.72 -12.44 -5.72
C GLU A 278 9.93 -11.20 -5.22
N GLY A 279 9.26 -10.49 -6.13
CA GLY A 279 8.47 -9.30 -5.81
C GLY A 279 7.10 -9.64 -5.21
N ASP A 280 6.56 -8.68 -4.46
CA ASP A 280 5.29 -8.79 -3.75
C ASP A 280 4.32 -7.64 -4.06
N LEU A 281 4.71 -6.70 -4.92
CA LEU A 281 3.82 -5.64 -5.39
C LEU A 281 3.01 -6.11 -6.61
N VAL A 282 1.73 -5.75 -6.64
CA VAL A 282 0.86 -5.98 -7.81
C VAL A 282 0.37 -4.68 -8.45
N ALA A 283 0.37 -4.63 -9.78
CA ALA A 283 -0.13 -3.52 -10.58
C ALA A 283 -1.26 -3.99 -11.50
N PHE A 284 -2.48 -3.55 -11.21
CA PHE A 284 -3.66 -3.85 -12.02
C PHE A 284 -4.05 -2.67 -12.88
N MET A 285 -4.09 -2.89 -14.20
CA MET A 285 -4.58 -1.88 -15.14
C MET A 285 -6.09 -2.05 -15.30
N MET A 286 -6.87 -1.03 -14.94
CA MET A 286 -8.31 -1.09 -15.11
C MET A 286 -8.66 -0.72 -16.55
N VAL A 287 -9.17 -1.69 -17.31
CA VAL A 287 -9.62 -1.50 -18.69
C VAL A 287 -11.15 -1.43 -18.67
N GLU A 288 -11.65 -0.23 -18.86
CA GLU A 288 -13.07 0.10 -18.73
C GLU A 288 -13.53 1.13 -19.77
N THR A 289 -12.77 1.28 -20.86
CA THR A 289 -13.16 2.10 -22.00
C THR A 289 -13.07 1.32 -23.30
N ALA A 290 -13.83 1.74 -24.31
CA ALA A 290 -13.75 1.16 -25.65
C ALA A 290 -12.32 1.27 -26.24
N THR A 291 -11.58 2.32 -25.89
CA THR A 291 -10.17 2.48 -26.29
C THR A 291 -9.26 1.49 -25.59
N GLY A 292 -9.43 1.33 -24.27
CA GLY A 292 -8.70 0.31 -23.51
C GLY A 292 -8.95 -1.10 -24.03
N VAL A 293 -10.20 -1.44 -24.38
CA VAL A 293 -10.54 -2.75 -24.99
C VAL A 293 -9.78 -2.97 -26.29
N ARG A 294 -9.70 -1.97 -27.18
CA ARG A 294 -8.95 -2.10 -28.44
C ARG A 294 -7.44 -2.29 -28.23
N ASN A 295 -6.91 -1.76 -27.14
CA ASN A 295 -5.47 -1.80 -26.82
C ASN A 295 -5.10 -2.87 -25.77
N VAL A 296 -6.07 -3.67 -25.30
CA VAL A 296 -5.91 -4.53 -24.10
C VAL A 296 -4.76 -5.51 -24.23
N ASP A 297 -4.54 -6.04 -25.44
CA ASP A 297 -3.45 -6.97 -25.72
C ASP A 297 -2.07 -6.33 -25.53
N ALA A 298 -1.90 -5.08 -25.99
CA ALA A 298 -0.67 -4.32 -25.82
C ALA A 298 -0.49 -3.86 -24.36
N ILE A 299 -1.57 -3.49 -23.67
CA ILE A 299 -1.56 -3.14 -22.25
C ILE A 299 -1.11 -4.33 -21.40
N ALA A 300 -1.72 -5.50 -21.63
CA ALA A 300 -1.41 -6.74 -20.91
C ALA A 300 0.02 -7.24 -21.17
N GLN A 301 0.66 -6.85 -22.28
CA GLN A 301 2.03 -7.23 -22.60
C GLN A 301 3.08 -6.37 -21.86
N VAL A 302 2.71 -5.24 -21.24
CA VAL A 302 3.67 -4.35 -20.57
C VAL A 302 4.35 -5.09 -19.40
N PRO A 303 5.69 -5.20 -19.37
CA PRO A 303 6.38 -5.89 -18.28
C PRO A 303 6.11 -5.21 -16.94
N GLY A 304 5.69 -5.99 -15.94
CA GLY A 304 5.32 -5.49 -14.60
C GLY A 304 3.82 -5.28 -14.40
N VAL A 305 3.00 -5.37 -15.45
CA VAL A 305 1.55 -5.50 -15.29
C VAL A 305 1.24 -6.87 -14.71
N THR A 306 0.60 -6.88 -13.54
CA THR A 306 0.16 -8.13 -12.90
C THR A 306 -1.08 -8.69 -13.59
N GLY A 307 -1.98 -7.80 -14.00
CA GLY A 307 -3.24 -8.19 -14.59
C GLY A 307 -4.11 -7.02 -15.03
N ILE A 308 -5.23 -7.37 -15.64
CA ILE A 308 -6.26 -6.43 -16.07
C ILE A 308 -7.46 -6.57 -15.14
N LEU A 309 -7.94 -5.45 -14.60
CA LEU A 309 -9.21 -5.38 -13.90
C LEU A 309 -10.26 -4.77 -14.82
N ILE A 310 -11.45 -5.35 -14.87
CA ILE A 310 -12.56 -4.80 -15.64
C ILE A 310 -13.49 -4.01 -14.72
N GLY A 311 -13.85 -2.80 -15.12
CA GLY A 311 -14.93 -2.00 -14.54
C GLY A 311 -16.19 -2.06 -15.42
N PRO A 312 -17.14 -2.99 -15.20
CA PRO A 312 -18.25 -3.19 -16.14
C PRO A 312 -19.19 -2.00 -16.28
N ALA A 313 -19.35 -1.20 -15.22
CA ALA A 313 -20.21 -0.02 -15.24
C ALA A 313 -19.62 1.09 -16.12
N ASP A 314 -18.33 1.39 -15.96
CA ASP A 314 -17.65 2.37 -16.80
C ASP A 314 -17.46 1.86 -18.24
N LEU A 315 -17.25 0.56 -18.41
CA LEU A 315 -17.21 -0.07 -19.73
C LEU A 315 -18.53 0.09 -20.50
N SER A 316 -19.68 -0.16 -19.86
CA SER A 316 -20.98 0.05 -20.52
C SER A 316 -21.21 1.52 -20.87
N ASN A 317 -20.85 2.43 -19.96
CA ASN A 317 -20.93 3.88 -20.20
C ASN A 317 -20.03 4.30 -21.38
N SER A 318 -18.81 3.78 -21.45
CA SER A 318 -17.88 4.09 -22.54
C SER A 318 -18.31 3.52 -23.89
N LEU A 319 -19.01 2.39 -23.90
CA LEU A 319 -19.59 1.79 -25.11
C LEU A 319 -20.89 2.49 -25.53
N GLY A 320 -21.51 3.27 -24.63
CA GLY A 320 -22.75 3.99 -24.91
C GLY A 320 -23.99 3.10 -24.90
N VAL A 321 -23.95 1.98 -24.18
CA VAL A 321 -25.04 0.99 -24.13
C VAL A 321 -25.38 0.61 -22.68
N PRO A 322 -26.62 0.16 -22.39
CA PRO A 322 -26.95 -0.45 -21.11
C PRO A 322 -26.05 -1.62 -20.74
N ARG A 323 -25.89 -1.89 -19.45
CA ARG A 323 -24.94 -2.87 -18.91
C ARG A 323 -25.23 -4.32 -19.33
N ASP A 324 -26.50 -4.63 -19.57
CA ASP A 324 -26.99 -5.95 -19.94
C ASP A 324 -26.97 -6.21 -21.45
N GLU A 325 -26.52 -5.24 -22.26
CA GLU A 325 -26.38 -5.42 -23.69
C GLU A 325 -25.23 -6.38 -24.07
N PRO A 326 -25.40 -7.19 -25.13
CA PRO A 326 -24.40 -8.17 -25.56
C PRO A 326 -23.01 -7.58 -25.85
N GLU A 327 -22.94 -6.32 -26.27
CA GLU A 327 -21.70 -5.60 -26.56
C GLU A 327 -20.79 -5.49 -25.33
N VAL A 328 -21.37 -5.34 -24.14
CA VAL A 328 -20.61 -5.26 -22.88
C VAL A 328 -19.98 -6.62 -22.58
N GLU A 329 -20.74 -7.70 -22.75
CA GLU A 329 -20.22 -9.06 -22.54
C GLU A 329 -19.18 -9.45 -23.60
N ALA A 330 -19.35 -9.03 -24.85
CA ALA A 330 -18.35 -9.22 -25.89
C ALA A 330 -17.03 -8.49 -25.59
N ALA A 331 -17.11 -7.27 -25.03
CA ALA A 331 -15.94 -6.53 -24.58
C ALA A 331 -15.26 -7.20 -23.37
N ILE A 332 -16.03 -7.71 -22.41
CA ILE A 332 -15.52 -8.49 -21.27
C ILE A 332 -14.77 -9.74 -21.78
N GLU A 333 -15.34 -10.48 -22.72
CA GLU A 333 -14.70 -11.67 -23.28
C GLU A 333 -13.42 -11.32 -24.07
N THR A 334 -13.41 -10.19 -24.77
CA THR A 334 -12.21 -9.69 -25.47
C THR A 334 -11.07 -9.44 -24.47
N ILE A 335 -11.35 -8.79 -23.35
CA ILE A 335 -10.36 -8.55 -22.29
C ILE A 335 -9.91 -9.86 -21.65
N ALA A 336 -10.84 -10.76 -21.33
CA ALA A 336 -10.52 -12.07 -20.75
C ALA A 336 -9.64 -12.90 -21.68
N GLY A 337 -9.94 -12.93 -22.98
CA GLY A 337 -9.13 -13.58 -24.01
C GLY A 337 -7.71 -13.03 -24.09
N ALA A 338 -7.54 -11.72 -24.00
CA ALA A 338 -6.21 -11.11 -23.96
C ALA A 338 -5.43 -11.50 -22.70
N CYS A 339 -6.07 -11.51 -21.53
CA CYS A 339 -5.42 -11.93 -20.29
C CYS A 339 -4.93 -13.38 -20.35
N ARG A 340 -5.77 -14.29 -20.86
CA ARG A 340 -5.39 -15.70 -21.09
C ARG A 340 -4.21 -15.83 -22.06
N THR A 341 -4.25 -15.10 -23.17
CA THR A 341 -3.20 -15.13 -24.20
C THR A 341 -1.86 -14.59 -23.68
N ARG A 342 -1.92 -13.56 -22.82
CA ARG A 342 -0.74 -12.91 -22.25
C ARG A 342 -0.28 -13.51 -20.91
N ASN A 343 -1.01 -14.51 -20.40
CA ASN A 343 -0.75 -15.14 -19.11
C ASN A 343 -0.64 -14.13 -17.96
N VAL A 344 -1.56 -13.15 -17.95
CA VAL A 344 -1.71 -12.19 -16.85
C VAL A 344 -3.04 -12.42 -16.14
N THR A 345 -3.12 -11.98 -14.88
CA THR A 345 -4.35 -12.13 -14.10
C THR A 345 -5.51 -11.37 -14.73
N CYS A 346 -6.66 -12.01 -14.87
CA CYS A 346 -7.89 -11.35 -15.30
C CYS A 346 -8.81 -11.15 -14.09
N ALA A 347 -9.23 -9.91 -13.84
CA ALA A 347 -9.96 -9.54 -12.65
C ALA A 347 -11.32 -8.88 -12.96
N ILE A 348 -12.34 -9.19 -12.16
CA ILE A 348 -13.69 -8.59 -12.27
C ILE A 348 -14.46 -8.69 -10.95
N THR A 349 -15.39 -7.76 -10.71
CA THR A 349 -16.38 -7.91 -9.64
C THR A 349 -17.60 -8.71 -10.13
N ALA A 350 -18.01 -9.71 -9.36
CA ALA A 350 -19.13 -10.59 -9.68
C ALA A 350 -20.06 -10.80 -8.49
N THR A 351 -21.34 -10.97 -8.77
CA THR A 351 -22.34 -11.41 -7.79
C THR A 351 -22.27 -12.93 -7.62
N ALA A 352 -22.94 -13.48 -6.61
CA ALA A 352 -23.06 -14.93 -6.47
C ALA A 352 -23.67 -15.62 -7.70
N ALA A 353 -24.62 -14.96 -8.37
CA ALA A 353 -25.27 -15.49 -9.57
C ALA A 353 -24.32 -15.52 -10.78
N ASP A 354 -23.50 -14.47 -10.95
CA ASP A 354 -22.58 -14.35 -12.09
C ASP A 354 -21.23 -15.05 -11.87
N MET A 355 -20.86 -15.36 -10.63
CA MET A 355 -19.54 -15.87 -10.26
C MET A 355 -19.12 -17.12 -11.07
N PRO A 356 -19.96 -18.17 -11.23
CA PRO A 356 -19.56 -19.35 -11.99
C PRO A 356 -19.28 -19.05 -13.47
N ARG A 357 -20.05 -18.12 -14.06
CA ARG A 357 -19.85 -17.67 -15.44
C ARG A 357 -18.52 -16.94 -15.58
N ARG A 358 -18.17 -16.04 -14.66
CA ARG A 358 -16.88 -15.35 -14.68
C ARG A 358 -15.72 -16.32 -14.50
N ILE A 359 -15.85 -17.33 -13.64
CA ILE A 359 -14.82 -18.36 -13.51
C ILE A 359 -14.66 -19.16 -14.82
N ALA A 360 -15.75 -19.55 -15.47
CA ALA A 360 -15.70 -20.25 -16.77
C ALA A 360 -15.05 -19.41 -17.89
N GLN A 361 -15.15 -18.08 -17.81
CA GLN A 361 -14.44 -17.16 -18.71
C GLN A 361 -12.94 -17.01 -18.37
N GLY A 362 -12.43 -17.66 -17.33
CA GLY A 362 -11.01 -17.65 -16.97
C GLY A 362 -10.58 -16.46 -16.10
N PHE A 363 -11.51 -15.81 -15.40
CA PHE A 363 -11.15 -14.82 -14.39
C PHE A 363 -10.55 -15.49 -13.15
N THR A 364 -9.43 -14.95 -12.66
CA THR A 364 -8.66 -15.51 -11.54
C THR A 364 -8.60 -14.61 -10.32
N MET A 365 -8.93 -13.31 -10.45
CA MET A 365 -9.11 -12.41 -9.30
C MET A 365 -10.53 -11.86 -9.28
N LEU A 366 -11.32 -12.25 -8.29
CA LEU A 366 -12.78 -12.07 -8.30
C LEU A 366 -13.24 -11.27 -7.09
N GLY A 367 -13.86 -10.12 -7.34
CA GLY A 367 -14.44 -9.27 -6.30
C GLY A 367 -15.88 -9.63 -5.97
N GLY A 368 -16.22 -9.80 -4.70
CA GLY A 368 -17.59 -10.01 -4.21
C GLY A 368 -18.41 -8.71 -4.05
N GLY A 369 -17.89 -7.57 -4.51
CA GLY A 369 -18.51 -6.25 -4.36
C GLY A 369 -17.88 -5.41 -3.25
N ARG A 370 -18.64 -4.41 -2.78
CA ARG A 370 -18.19 -3.45 -1.76
C ARG A 370 -18.61 -3.89 -0.37
N ALA A 371 -17.68 -3.81 0.58
CA ALA A 371 -17.88 -4.11 2.00
C ALA A 371 -17.78 -2.84 2.86
N GLY A 372 -18.48 -2.82 4.00
CA GLY A 372 -18.44 -1.77 5.02
C GLY A 372 -18.94 -2.33 6.35
N GLY A 373 -18.24 -2.05 7.45
CA GLY A 373 -18.45 -2.73 8.73
C GLY A 373 -18.10 -4.22 8.74
N GLY A 374 -17.28 -4.70 7.80
CA GLY A 374 -16.91 -6.11 7.62
C GLY A 374 -17.45 -6.72 6.33
N LEU A 375 -17.40 -8.06 6.24
CA LEU A 375 -17.86 -8.80 5.06
C LEU A 375 -19.38 -9.00 5.12
N GLY A 376 -20.11 -8.29 4.27
CA GLY A 376 -21.57 -8.40 4.19
C GLY A 376 -22.05 -9.72 3.59
N ALA A 377 -23.27 -10.14 3.92
CA ALA A 377 -23.83 -11.42 3.50
C ALA A 377 -23.84 -11.64 1.98
N ALA A 378 -24.09 -10.59 1.18
CA ALA A 378 -24.06 -10.67 -0.28
C ALA A 378 -22.63 -10.87 -0.82
N ASN A 379 -21.64 -10.20 -0.22
CA ASN A 379 -20.23 -10.35 -0.60
C ASN A 379 -19.76 -11.78 -0.28
N ASP A 380 -20.06 -12.23 0.93
CA ASP A 380 -19.76 -13.57 1.44
C ASP A 380 -20.43 -14.67 0.60
N ALA A 381 -21.69 -14.48 0.20
CA ALA A 381 -22.37 -15.38 -0.74
C ALA A 381 -21.67 -15.44 -2.10
N ALA A 382 -21.20 -14.31 -2.63
CA ALA A 382 -20.47 -14.28 -3.89
C ALA A 382 -19.12 -15.02 -3.80
N ILE A 383 -18.36 -14.79 -2.73
CA ILE A 383 -17.08 -15.47 -2.49
C ILE A 383 -17.28 -16.98 -2.34
N ARG A 384 -18.26 -17.41 -1.54
CA ARG A 384 -18.61 -18.83 -1.41
C ARG A 384 -19.02 -19.47 -2.73
N ALA A 385 -19.83 -18.78 -3.54
CA ALA A 385 -20.20 -19.27 -4.86
C ALA A 385 -18.96 -19.50 -5.73
N GLY A 386 -17.95 -18.63 -5.62
CA GLY A 386 -16.68 -18.77 -6.32
C GLY A 386 -15.86 -19.96 -5.84
N ARG A 387 -15.64 -20.08 -4.52
CA ARG A 387 -14.88 -21.20 -3.92
C ARG A 387 -15.55 -22.57 -4.14
N ALA A 388 -16.86 -22.60 -4.36
CA ALA A 388 -17.59 -23.83 -4.66
C ALA A 388 -17.36 -24.37 -6.09
N VAL A 389 -16.87 -23.55 -7.01
CA VAL A 389 -16.52 -23.98 -8.37
C VAL A 389 -15.17 -24.72 -8.31
N ARG A 390 -15.21 -26.02 -8.57
CA ARG A 390 -14.02 -26.86 -8.68
C ARG A 390 -13.37 -26.69 -10.05
N ASP A 391 -12.05 -26.87 -10.09
CA ASP A 391 -11.23 -26.83 -11.31
C ASP A 391 -11.51 -27.99 -12.26
#